data_AF-A0A267ELA5-F1
#
_entry.id   AF-A0A267ELA5-F1
#
_cell.length_a   1.000
_cell.length_b   1.000
_cell.length_c   1.000
_cell.angle_alpha   90.00
_cell.angle_beta   90.00
_cell.angle_gamma   90.00
#
_symmetry.space_group_name_H-M   'P 1'
#
loop_
_entity.id
_entity.type
_entity.pdbx_description
1 polymer ?
#
loop_
_entity_poly.entity_id
_entity_poly.type
_entity_poly.pdbx_seq_one_letter_code
_entity_poly.pdbx_strand_id
1 'polypeptide(L)'
;MRRQELFIRTLLVVGVVYATWKTAGWYWSDGEEIPRSVVSSQWPSVVPKPLNPEPNKPHAQQALTPAPTSLKLATPTARTTPTTQSTRTTTRAAVAPTKKAVPAFNSSARIPRILHQAFASEMVYENYLPYINGCMSLNPDWTYYLWRDSDAEALISSAYPEFLAKYKKYSDVLERADSIRYIVLHHFGGIYLDMDVQCVRPFFPALENFNSFLDQERIEQTNIFWGWPFSVMNSAMGSAPGHPFFREVINEMLHKSQIGNAFATTGPAILTQVYKQYTAVKPAVPVTLLEPNVMSPLMDGNKNWRSMCG
;
A
#
# COMPACT_ATOMS: atom_id res chain seq x y z
N MET A 1 -40.52 -3.95 20.11
CA MET A 1 -40.62 -2.46 20.16
C MET A 1 -39.57 -2.00 21.19
N ARG A 2 -38.74 -0.96 20.96
CA ARG A 2 -38.98 0.49 21.23
C ARG A 2 -39.68 0.69 22.61
N ARG A 3 -39.25 1.48 23.60
CA ARG A 3 -38.45 2.75 23.76
C ARG A 3 -37.63 2.68 25.10
N GLN A 4 -36.70 3.54 25.55
CA GLN A 4 -35.89 4.68 25.04
C GLN A 4 -34.76 5.05 26.05
N GLU A 5 -33.60 5.54 25.55
CA GLU A 5 -32.77 6.67 26.07
C GLU A 5 -32.02 6.67 27.45
N LEU A 6 -31.16 7.70 27.58
CA LEU A 6 -30.17 8.04 28.63
C LEU A 6 -28.99 7.04 28.74
N PHE A 7 -27.72 7.46 28.76
CA PHE A 7 -27.15 8.78 29.09
C PHE A 7 -26.34 9.43 27.95
N ILE A 8 -26.47 10.74 27.80
CA ILE A 8 -25.49 11.60 27.11
C ILE A 8 -24.70 12.36 28.17
N ARG A 9 -23.36 12.35 28.10
CA ARG A 9 -22.49 13.38 28.71
C ARG A 9 -21.31 13.70 27.81
N THR A 10 -21.48 14.77 27.03
CA THR A 10 -20.43 15.43 26.25
C THR A 10 -19.36 16.01 27.19
N LEU A 11 -18.09 15.94 26.79
CA LEU A 11 -17.05 16.87 27.20
C LEU A 11 -16.08 17.10 26.03
N LEU A 12 -15.31 18.19 26.08
CA LEU A 12 -14.90 18.97 24.91
C LEU A 12 -13.38 19.17 24.80
N VAL A 13 -12.93 19.64 23.62
CA VAL A 13 -11.61 20.24 23.30
C VAL A 13 -10.42 19.30 23.01
N VAL A 14 -10.06 19.28 21.71
CA VAL A 14 -8.72 19.33 21.08
C VAL A 14 -7.62 18.35 21.53
N GLY A 15 -7.05 17.61 20.57
CA GLY A 15 -5.77 16.90 20.78
C GLY A 15 -5.43 15.70 19.90
N VAL A 16 -5.81 15.67 18.61
CA VAL A 16 -5.19 14.74 17.64
C VAL A 16 -4.12 15.50 16.89
N VAL A 17 -2.88 14.99 16.87
CA VAL A 17 -1.76 15.59 16.13
C VAL A 17 -1.97 15.34 14.64
N TYR A 18 -2.50 16.36 13.95
CA TYR A 18 -2.37 16.44 12.50
C TYR A 18 -0.90 16.76 12.18
N ALA A 19 -0.30 15.99 11.27
CA ALA A 19 0.83 16.48 10.50
C ALA A 19 0.29 17.53 9.50
N THR A 20 0.17 18.79 9.93
CA THR A 20 -0.39 19.87 9.12
C THR A 20 0.59 20.29 8.01
N TRP A 21 0.60 19.56 6.89
CA TRP A 21 1.47 19.82 5.75
C TRP A 21 1.02 21.02 4.88
N LYS A 22 0.98 22.21 5.48
CA LYS A 22 1.18 23.50 4.78
C LYS A 22 1.98 24.46 5.66
N THR A 23 2.79 25.30 5.00
CA THR A 23 3.63 26.36 5.59
C THR A 23 4.60 25.92 6.70
N ALA A 24 5.57 25.08 6.33
CA ALA A 24 6.81 24.89 7.10
C ALA A 24 7.99 24.77 6.11
N GLY A 25 8.46 25.92 5.62
CA GLY A 25 9.62 25.99 4.72
C GLY A 25 10.91 26.09 5.52
N TRP A 26 11.78 25.09 5.39
CA TRP A 26 13.13 25.02 5.95
C TRP A 26 14.04 24.68 4.75
N TYR A 27 14.98 25.51 4.28
CA TYR A 27 15.89 26.41 4.99
C TYR A 27 16.65 25.70 6.11
N TRP A 28 17.89 25.35 5.79
CA TRP A 28 18.87 24.81 6.71
C TRP A 28 19.15 25.85 7.80
N SER A 29 19.10 25.43 9.07
CA SER A 29 19.69 26.13 10.20
C SER A 29 20.63 25.16 10.90
N ASP A 30 21.88 25.57 11.01
CA ASP A 30 23.05 24.75 11.29
C ASP A 30 22.97 23.89 12.57
N GLY A 31 23.64 22.73 12.54
CA GLY A 31 24.48 22.37 13.70
C GLY A 31 24.10 21.21 14.62
N GLU A 32 23.64 20.06 14.12
CA GLU A 32 23.96 18.77 14.79
C GLU A 32 23.88 17.57 13.82
N GLU A 33 24.93 16.74 13.76
CA GLU A 33 24.97 15.56 12.88
C GLU A 33 24.34 14.34 13.57
N ILE A 34 23.10 14.00 13.18
CA ILE A 34 22.48 12.72 13.59
C ILE A 34 23.22 11.56 12.87
N PRO A 35 23.83 10.59 13.59
CA PRO A 35 24.64 9.55 12.96
C PRO A 35 23.84 8.62 12.04
N ARG A 36 24.33 8.42 10.80
CA ARG A 36 23.76 7.43 9.86
C ARG A 36 24.23 6.00 10.18
N SER A 37 23.71 5.41 11.25
CA SER A 37 23.94 4.00 11.57
C SER A 37 23.15 3.07 10.64
N VAL A 38 23.72 2.72 9.49
CA VAL A 38 23.13 1.71 8.58
C VAL A 38 23.32 0.31 9.18
N VAL A 39 22.31 -0.20 9.91
CA VAL A 39 22.34 -1.54 10.52
C VAL A 39 22.09 -2.64 9.46
N SER A 40 23.15 -2.94 8.70
CA SER A 40 23.17 -4.03 7.71
C SER A 40 23.50 -5.38 8.36
N SER A 41 22.59 -5.92 9.17
CA SER A 41 22.76 -7.26 9.75
C SER A 41 21.43 -7.96 10.15
N GLN A 42 21.34 -9.25 9.82
CA GLN A 42 20.41 -10.25 10.39
C GLN A 42 18.89 -10.04 10.19
N TRP A 43 18.43 -10.15 8.94
CA TRP A 43 17.05 -10.57 8.66
C TRP A 43 16.95 -12.09 8.48
N PRO A 44 16.03 -12.80 9.16
CA PRO A 44 15.73 -14.19 8.84
C PRO A 44 14.99 -14.27 7.50
N SER A 45 15.52 -15.02 6.54
CA SER A 45 14.94 -15.14 5.21
C SER A 45 13.63 -15.95 5.23
N VAL A 46 12.48 -15.27 5.31
CA VAL A 46 11.16 -15.88 5.11
C VAL A 46 10.95 -16.17 3.62
N VAL A 47 11.58 -17.25 3.16
CA VAL A 47 11.42 -17.76 1.79
C VAL A 47 9.99 -18.31 1.64
N PRO A 48 9.22 -17.90 0.60
CA PRO A 48 7.92 -18.52 0.31
C PRO A 48 8.09 -20.02 0.07
N LYS A 49 7.51 -20.84 0.95
CA LYS A 49 7.51 -22.30 0.78
C LYS A 49 6.64 -22.67 -0.42
N PRO A 50 7.17 -23.36 -1.45
CA PRO A 50 6.34 -23.80 -2.56
C PRO A 50 5.23 -24.74 -2.09
N LEU A 51 4.06 -24.66 -2.73
CA LEU A 51 3.03 -25.68 -2.60
C LEU A 51 3.57 -26.99 -3.20
N ASN A 52 3.61 -28.06 -2.40
CA ASN A 52 3.98 -29.38 -2.89
C ASN A 52 2.89 -29.91 -3.85
N PRO A 53 3.22 -30.31 -5.09
CA PRO A 53 2.38 -31.22 -5.86
C PRO A 53 2.55 -32.65 -5.33
N GLU A 54 1.49 -33.48 -5.44
CA GLU A 54 1.57 -34.90 -5.09
C GLU A 54 2.40 -35.71 -6.11
N PRO A 55 3.06 -36.81 -5.71
CA PRO A 55 3.88 -37.62 -6.59
C PRO A 55 3.06 -38.69 -7.35
N ASN A 56 3.10 -38.65 -8.69
CA ASN A 56 3.40 -39.81 -9.59
C ASN A 56 2.86 -39.65 -11.03
N LYS A 57 3.74 -39.34 -12.00
CA LYS A 57 3.97 -40.07 -13.30
C LYS A 57 4.85 -39.26 -14.28
N PRO A 58 5.47 -39.89 -15.31
CA PRO A 58 6.72 -39.38 -15.89
C PRO A 58 6.59 -38.47 -17.13
N HIS A 59 7.57 -37.57 -17.23
CA HIS A 59 8.13 -36.86 -18.39
C HIS A 59 7.36 -36.78 -19.73
N ALA A 60 7.08 -35.54 -20.16
CA ALA A 60 7.57 -35.02 -21.44
C ALA A 60 7.61 -33.47 -21.45
N GLN A 61 8.53 -32.90 -22.24
CA GLN A 61 8.64 -31.49 -22.68
C GLN A 61 8.77 -30.39 -21.60
N GLN A 62 9.96 -29.78 -21.54
CA GLN A 62 10.28 -28.63 -20.69
C GLN A 62 9.86 -27.31 -21.35
N ALA A 63 9.17 -26.44 -20.60
CA ALA A 63 9.03 -25.03 -20.92
C ALA A 63 9.88 -24.19 -19.95
N LEU A 64 10.71 -23.29 -20.48
CA LEU A 64 11.63 -22.47 -19.69
C LEU A 64 10.89 -21.30 -19.00
N THR A 65 10.63 -21.44 -17.70
CA THR A 65 10.21 -20.33 -16.85
C THR A 65 11.42 -19.58 -16.27
N PRO A 66 11.46 -18.23 -16.36
CA PRO A 66 12.51 -17.45 -15.69
C PRO A 66 12.25 -17.39 -14.18
N ALA A 67 13.14 -17.97 -13.39
CA ALA A 67 13.11 -17.88 -11.93
C ALA A 67 13.49 -16.45 -11.45
N PRO A 68 13.01 -16.01 -10.27
CA PRO A 68 13.46 -14.76 -9.67
C PRO A 68 14.98 -14.81 -9.37
N THR A 69 15.68 -13.72 -9.71
CA THR A 69 17.14 -13.63 -9.59
C THR A 69 17.59 -13.70 -8.14
N SER A 70 18.29 -14.78 -7.76
CA SER A 70 18.93 -14.89 -6.45
C SER A 70 20.24 -14.10 -6.40
N LEU A 71 20.37 -13.25 -5.38
CA LEU A 71 21.63 -12.56 -5.09
C LEU A 71 22.68 -13.57 -4.60
N LYS A 72 23.82 -13.64 -5.30
CA LYS A 72 25.02 -14.33 -4.83
C LYS A 72 26.07 -13.30 -4.44
N LEU A 73 26.53 -13.35 -3.19
CA LEU A 73 27.77 -12.68 -2.79
C LEU A 73 28.96 -13.29 -3.53
N ALA A 74 29.90 -12.46 -3.94
CA ALA A 74 31.16 -12.87 -4.56
C ALA A 74 32.34 -12.30 -3.77
N THR A 75 33.12 -13.17 -3.14
CA THR A 75 34.35 -12.81 -2.41
C THR A 75 35.49 -12.59 -3.42
N PRO A 76 36.33 -11.55 -3.28
CA PRO A 76 37.39 -11.27 -4.25
C PRO A 76 38.62 -12.17 -4.07
N THR A 77 39.11 -12.77 -5.17
CA THR A 77 40.37 -13.53 -5.18
C THR A 77 41.17 -13.28 -6.46
N ALA A 78 42.49 -13.05 -6.29
CA ALA A 78 43.60 -13.13 -7.25
C ALA A 78 43.39 -12.64 -8.72
N ARG A 79 44.15 -11.61 -9.10
CA ARG A 79 44.31 -11.13 -10.48
C ARG A 79 45.24 -12.03 -11.30
N THR A 80 44.79 -12.49 -12.46
CA THR A 80 45.63 -13.00 -13.56
C THR A 80 45.31 -12.27 -14.87
N THR A 81 46.30 -12.17 -15.76
CA THR A 81 46.24 -11.39 -17.01
C THR A 81 45.54 -12.12 -18.16
N PRO A 82 44.94 -11.40 -19.13
CA PRO A 82 44.06 -12.01 -20.14
C PRO A 82 44.81 -12.54 -21.37
N THR A 83 44.35 -13.67 -21.90
CA THR A 83 44.74 -14.19 -23.22
C THR A 83 43.60 -13.93 -24.22
N THR A 84 43.92 -13.33 -25.37
CA THR A 84 42.94 -12.92 -26.38
C THR A 84 42.30 -14.13 -27.07
N GLN A 85 40.96 -14.23 -27.03
CA GLN A 85 40.19 -15.09 -27.94
C GLN A 85 39.00 -14.35 -28.53
N SER A 86 38.77 -14.55 -29.82
CA SER A 86 37.68 -13.94 -30.59
C SER A 86 36.33 -14.56 -30.22
N THR A 87 35.36 -13.72 -29.86
CA THR A 87 33.96 -14.12 -29.65
C THR A 87 33.04 -13.41 -30.63
N ARG A 88 32.17 -14.18 -31.29
CA ARG A 88 31.18 -13.66 -32.24
C ARG A 88 30.18 -12.75 -31.53
N THR A 89 29.90 -11.59 -32.11
CA THR A 89 28.85 -10.67 -31.65
C THR A 89 27.46 -11.23 -31.96
N THR A 90 26.97 -12.14 -31.12
CA THR A 90 25.57 -12.57 -31.16
C THR A 90 24.69 -11.47 -30.55
N THR A 91 24.17 -10.58 -31.39
CA THR A 91 23.29 -9.48 -30.98
C THR A 91 22.00 -10.03 -30.34
N ARG A 92 21.99 -10.14 -29.01
CA ARG A 92 20.82 -10.60 -28.26
C ARG A 92 19.74 -9.53 -28.33
N ALA A 93 18.73 -9.76 -29.18
CA ALA A 93 17.57 -8.88 -29.28
C ALA A 93 16.96 -8.63 -27.89
N ALA A 94 16.62 -7.38 -27.61
CA ALA A 94 15.97 -7.02 -26.35
C ALA A 94 14.57 -7.65 -26.32
N VAL A 95 14.35 -8.59 -25.38
CA VAL A 95 13.02 -9.13 -25.13
C VAL A 95 12.16 -8.01 -24.57
N ALA A 96 11.21 -7.53 -25.38
CA ALA A 96 10.25 -6.53 -24.93
C ALA A 96 9.48 -7.06 -23.70
N PRO A 97 9.23 -6.23 -22.68
CA PRO A 97 8.52 -6.68 -21.49
C PRO A 97 7.12 -7.15 -21.87
N THR A 98 6.84 -8.44 -21.65
CA THR A 98 5.52 -9.01 -21.89
C THR A 98 4.51 -8.36 -20.94
N LYS A 99 3.51 -7.69 -21.51
CA LYS A 99 2.43 -7.07 -20.73
C LYS A 99 1.78 -8.11 -19.83
N LYS A 100 1.73 -7.85 -18.52
CA LYS A 100 0.97 -8.66 -17.56
C LYS A 100 -0.51 -8.36 -17.76
N ALA A 101 -1.34 -9.39 -17.79
CA ALA A 101 -2.78 -9.21 -17.80
C ALA A 101 -3.25 -8.55 -16.49
N VAL A 102 -4.16 -7.60 -16.60
CA VAL A 102 -4.94 -7.08 -15.46
C VAL A 102 -5.89 -8.21 -15.02
N PRO A 103 -6.08 -8.46 -13.71
CA PRO A 103 -7.04 -9.45 -13.24
C PRO A 103 -8.48 -9.03 -13.60
N ALA A 104 -9.28 -10.00 -14.06
CA ALA A 104 -10.72 -9.85 -14.12
C ALA A 104 -11.34 -10.07 -12.73
N PHE A 105 -12.40 -9.35 -12.40
CA PHE A 105 -13.10 -9.52 -11.12
C PHE A 105 -13.82 -10.87 -11.05
N ASN A 106 -13.84 -11.47 -9.86
CA ASN A 106 -14.68 -12.61 -9.51
C ASN A 106 -15.50 -12.23 -8.26
N SER A 107 -16.83 -12.24 -8.35
CA SER A 107 -17.72 -11.85 -7.26
C SER A 107 -17.63 -12.77 -6.03
N SER A 108 -17.17 -14.01 -6.20
CA SER A 108 -16.90 -14.94 -5.09
C SER A 108 -15.50 -14.76 -4.47
N ALA A 109 -14.60 -13.99 -5.08
CA ALA A 109 -13.26 -13.77 -4.55
C ALA A 109 -13.29 -12.83 -3.33
N ARG A 110 -12.75 -13.29 -2.20
CA ARG A 110 -12.53 -12.50 -0.98
C ARG A 110 -11.17 -11.81 -1.01
N ILE A 111 -10.95 -10.93 -0.05
CA ILE A 111 -9.66 -10.30 0.20
C ILE A 111 -8.62 -11.40 0.53
N PRO A 112 -7.54 -11.58 -0.26
CA PRO A 112 -6.49 -12.52 0.06
C PRO A 112 -5.62 -12.06 1.23
N ARG A 113 -4.95 -13.00 1.90
CA ARG A 113 -4.04 -12.77 3.05
C ARG A 113 -2.71 -12.13 2.63
N ILE A 114 -2.78 -10.92 2.08
CA ILE A 114 -1.63 -10.14 1.61
C ILE A 114 -1.68 -8.75 2.23
N LEU A 115 -0.62 -8.33 2.91
CA LEU A 115 -0.45 -6.99 3.43
C LEU A 115 0.49 -6.20 2.50
N HIS A 116 0.02 -5.05 2.04
CA HIS A 116 0.75 -4.11 1.20
C HIS A 116 1.03 -2.82 1.98
N GLN A 117 2.26 -2.32 1.86
CA GLN A 117 2.62 -0.96 2.24
C GLN A 117 3.53 -0.37 1.15
N ALA A 118 3.77 0.95 1.15
CA ALA A 118 4.62 1.62 0.15
C ALA A 118 5.64 2.54 0.81
N PHE A 119 6.88 2.50 0.34
CA PHE A 119 7.96 3.39 0.76
C PHE A 119 9.03 3.48 -0.34
N ALA A 120 9.70 4.61 -0.51
CA ALA A 120 10.51 4.89 -1.71
C ALA A 120 11.61 3.84 -2.01
N SER A 121 12.14 3.17 -0.98
CA SER A 121 13.14 2.10 -1.10
C SER A 121 13.04 1.11 0.07
N GLU A 122 13.85 0.05 0.07
CA GLU A 122 14.02 -0.84 1.22
C GLU A 122 14.61 -0.17 2.48
N MET A 123 15.14 1.05 2.38
CA MET A 123 15.66 1.83 3.53
C MET A 123 14.53 2.49 4.33
N VAL A 124 13.60 1.68 4.85
CA VAL A 124 12.52 2.10 5.75
C VAL A 124 13.11 2.65 7.05
N TYR A 125 12.61 3.80 7.51
CA TYR A 125 13.07 4.41 8.76
C TYR A 125 12.69 3.56 9.98
N GLU A 126 13.58 3.49 10.98
CA GLU A 126 13.44 2.61 12.15
C GLU A 126 12.15 2.86 12.95
N ASN A 127 11.66 4.10 12.98
CA ASN A 127 10.42 4.47 13.66
C ASN A 127 9.16 3.84 13.04
N TYR A 128 9.19 3.36 11.80
CA TYR A 128 8.07 2.61 11.21
C TYR A 128 8.08 1.12 11.60
N LEU A 129 9.23 0.54 11.96
CA LEU A 129 9.36 -0.89 12.24
C LEU A 129 8.40 -1.41 13.33
N PRO A 130 8.09 -0.68 14.43
CA PRO A 130 7.11 -1.13 15.42
C PRO A 130 5.69 -1.33 14.86
N TYR A 131 5.28 -0.52 13.88
CA TYR A 131 3.96 -0.61 13.25
C TYR A 131 3.88 -1.84 12.33
N ILE A 132 4.88 -2.00 11.45
CA ILE A 132 5.02 -3.15 10.54
C ILE A 132 5.07 -4.46 11.34
N ASN A 133 5.96 -4.54 12.34
CA ASN A 133 6.15 -5.74 13.16
C ASN A 133 4.92 -6.02 14.04
N GLY A 134 4.22 -5.01 14.53
CA GLY A 134 2.96 -5.17 15.25
C GLY A 134 1.86 -5.77 14.36
N CYS A 135 1.69 -5.25 13.15
CA CYS A 135 0.77 -5.79 12.16
C CYS A 135 1.09 -7.24 11.77
N MET A 136 2.35 -7.57 11.49
CA MET A 136 2.74 -8.93 11.12
C MET A 136 2.66 -9.91 12.30
N SER A 137 2.96 -9.49 13.54
CA SER A 137 2.84 -10.35 14.73
C SER A 137 1.39 -10.73 15.04
N LEU A 138 0.43 -9.86 14.70
CA LEU A 138 -1.01 -10.12 14.82
C LEU A 138 -1.58 -10.94 13.65
N ASN A 139 -0.84 -11.07 12.54
CA ASN A 139 -1.29 -11.68 11.29
C ASN A 139 -0.21 -12.61 10.69
N PRO A 140 0.26 -13.65 11.42
CA PRO A 140 1.44 -14.44 11.05
C PRO A 140 1.25 -15.34 9.82
N ASP A 141 0.02 -15.52 9.34
CA ASP A 141 -0.35 -16.26 8.13
C ASP A 141 -0.45 -15.37 6.86
N TRP A 142 -0.11 -14.08 6.96
CA TRP A 142 -0.19 -13.12 5.86
C TRP A 142 1.15 -12.96 5.13
N THR A 143 1.08 -12.73 3.81
CA THR A 143 2.26 -12.39 3.00
C THR A 143 2.47 -10.89 2.98
N TYR A 144 3.67 -10.42 3.37
CA TYR A 144 4.03 -9.00 3.34
C TYR A 144 4.67 -8.58 2.01
N TYR A 145 4.30 -7.41 1.50
CA TYR A 145 4.97 -6.73 0.39
C TYR A 145 5.14 -5.23 0.65
N LEU A 146 6.39 -4.79 0.69
CA LEU A 146 6.77 -3.38 0.58
C LEU A 146 6.91 -3.01 -0.91
N TRP A 147 6.15 -2.03 -1.38
CA TRP A 147 6.24 -1.50 -2.74
C TRP A 147 7.18 -0.30 -2.79
N ARG A 148 8.29 -0.43 -3.52
CA ARG A 148 9.25 0.65 -3.77
C ARG A 148 8.94 1.38 -5.07
N ASP A 149 9.50 2.58 -5.26
CA ASP A 149 9.33 3.37 -6.49
C ASP A 149 9.67 2.57 -7.77
N SER A 150 10.67 1.70 -7.70
CA SER A 150 11.09 0.80 -8.78
C SER A 150 10.13 -0.36 -9.03
N ASP A 151 9.56 -0.97 -7.97
CA ASP A 151 8.55 -2.03 -8.10
C ASP A 151 7.22 -1.47 -8.60
N ALA A 152 6.87 -0.26 -8.16
CA ALA A 152 5.71 0.50 -8.60
C ALA A 152 5.80 0.85 -10.09
N GLU A 153 6.92 1.42 -10.56
CA GLU A 153 7.11 1.67 -11.99
C GLU A 153 7.08 0.37 -12.80
N ALA A 154 7.69 -0.71 -12.31
CA ALA A 154 7.67 -2.00 -13.00
C ALA A 154 6.25 -2.61 -13.11
N LEU A 155 5.43 -2.50 -12.05
CA LEU A 155 4.03 -2.93 -12.08
C LEU A 155 3.21 -2.08 -13.06
N ILE A 156 3.33 -0.75 -12.99
CA ILE A 156 2.58 0.17 -13.84
C ILE A 156 2.99 -0.02 -15.31
N SER A 157 4.29 -0.06 -15.61
CA SER A 157 4.80 -0.28 -16.97
C SER A 157 4.36 -1.61 -17.59
N SER A 158 4.26 -2.68 -16.78
CA SER A 158 3.89 -4.01 -17.27
C SER A 158 2.39 -4.31 -17.29
N ALA A 159 1.58 -3.74 -16.38
CA ALA A 159 0.16 -4.08 -16.21
C ALA A 159 -0.82 -2.91 -16.36
N TYR A 160 -0.36 -1.66 -16.22
CA TYR A 160 -1.17 -0.44 -16.36
C TYR A 160 -0.44 0.61 -17.23
N PRO A 161 0.03 0.26 -18.45
CA PRO A 161 0.85 1.14 -19.27
C PRO A 161 0.13 2.44 -19.66
N GLU A 162 -1.20 2.46 -19.64
CA GLU A 162 -2.02 3.67 -19.77
C GLU A 162 -1.71 4.73 -18.70
N PHE A 163 -1.38 4.28 -17.48
CA PHE A 163 -1.14 5.13 -16.32
C PHE A 163 0.32 5.60 -16.20
N LEU A 164 1.28 4.93 -16.86
CA LEU A 164 2.71 5.23 -16.74
C LEU A 164 3.06 6.69 -17.05
N ALA A 165 2.43 7.28 -18.07
CA ALA A 165 2.65 8.67 -18.47
C ALA A 165 2.01 9.71 -17.53
N LYS A 166 1.03 9.31 -16.70
CA LYS A 166 0.50 10.11 -15.59
C LYS A 166 1.39 9.96 -14.37
N TYR A 167 1.74 8.73 -14.00
CA TYR A 167 2.60 8.41 -12.86
C TYR A 167 3.95 9.16 -12.89
N LYS A 168 4.63 9.17 -14.04
CA LYS A 168 5.91 9.89 -14.22
C LYS A 168 5.80 11.42 -14.25
N LYS A 169 4.60 12.00 -14.21
CA LYS A 169 4.38 13.46 -14.08
C LYS A 169 4.16 13.90 -12.64
N TYR A 170 3.92 12.98 -11.71
CA TYR A 170 3.79 13.30 -10.29
C TYR A 170 5.17 13.60 -9.68
N SER A 171 5.47 14.89 -9.52
CA SER A 171 6.65 15.36 -8.78
C SER A 171 6.51 15.14 -7.27
N ASP A 172 5.28 15.15 -6.75
CA ASP A 172 4.96 14.81 -5.37
C ASP A 172 5.19 13.30 -5.11
N VAL A 173 5.83 12.98 -3.99
CA VAL A 173 6.03 11.60 -3.52
C VAL A 173 4.72 11.00 -3.03
N LEU A 174 3.82 11.81 -2.46
CA LEU A 174 2.53 11.37 -1.94
C LEU A 174 1.59 10.99 -3.09
N GLU A 175 1.58 11.75 -4.20
CA GLU A 175 0.82 11.38 -5.40
C GLU A 175 1.25 10.01 -5.97
N ARG A 176 2.53 9.65 -5.83
CA ARG A 176 3.06 8.35 -6.26
C ARG A 176 2.74 7.22 -5.28
N ALA A 177 2.81 7.46 -3.97
CA ALA A 177 2.39 6.52 -2.92
C ALA A 177 0.87 6.25 -2.93
N ASP A 178 0.06 7.29 -3.13
CA ASP A 178 -1.37 7.19 -3.33
C ASP A 178 -1.74 6.48 -4.63
N SER A 179 -1.02 6.72 -5.73
CA SER A 179 -1.27 6.00 -6.98
C SER A 179 -1.07 4.49 -6.83
N ILE A 180 0.04 4.08 -6.19
CA ILE A 180 0.38 2.65 -6.13
C ILE A 180 -0.57 1.86 -5.24
N ARG A 181 -1.08 2.42 -4.12
CA ARG A 181 -1.97 1.68 -3.20
C ARG A 181 -3.27 1.17 -3.86
N TYR A 182 -3.91 1.95 -4.74
CA TYR A 182 -5.07 1.46 -5.49
C TYR A 182 -4.69 0.45 -6.58
N ILE A 183 -3.54 0.66 -7.24
CA ILE A 183 -3.05 -0.18 -8.34
C ILE A 183 -2.68 -1.59 -7.84
N VAL A 184 -2.10 -1.71 -6.64
CA VAL A 184 -1.76 -3.01 -6.04
C VAL A 184 -3.01 -3.72 -5.52
N LEU A 185 -3.93 -3.00 -4.86
CA LEU A 185 -5.24 -3.56 -4.45
C LEU A 185 -6.06 -4.04 -5.65
N HIS A 186 -6.04 -3.31 -6.76
CA HIS A 186 -6.68 -3.76 -7.99
C HIS A 186 -5.97 -4.97 -8.62
N HIS A 187 -4.63 -5.05 -8.59
CA HIS A 187 -3.88 -6.12 -9.27
C HIS A 187 -3.76 -7.42 -8.46
N PHE A 188 -3.59 -7.34 -7.14
CA PHE A 188 -3.31 -8.47 -6.25
C PHE A 188 -4.40 -8.69 -5.20
N GLY A 189 -5.32 -7.74 -5.02
CA GLY A 189 -6.17 -7.68 -3.84
C GLY A 189 -5.35 -7.34 -2.60
N GLY A 190 -5.74 -7.90 -1.46
CA GLY A 190 -5.06 -7.77 -0.18
C GLY A 190 -5.62 -6.62 0.67
N ILE A 191 -4.88 -6.26 1.70
CA ILE A 191 -5.07 -5.06 2.50
C ILE A 191 -3.87 -4.15 2.26
N TYR A 192 -4.11 -2.86 2.01
CA TYR A 192 -3.09 -1.83 2.06
C TYR A 192 -3.21 -1.06 3.38
N LEU A 193 -2.06 -0.80 4.02
CA LEU A 193 -1.91 0.13 5.13
C LEU A 193 -0.79 1.15 4.84
N ASP A 194 -0.93 2.39 5.33
CA ASP A 194 0.21 3.30 5.44
C ASP A 194 1.24 2.81 6.49
N MET A 195 2.45 3.35 6.45
CA MET A 195 3.62 2.86 7.21
C MET A 195 3.51 3.12 8.73
N ASP A 196 2.67 4.06 9.15
CA ASP A 196 2.41 4.49 10.53
C ASP A 196 1.09 3.94 11.12
N VAL A 197 0.39 3.06 10.41
CA VAL A 197 -0.86 2.46 10.91
C VAL A 197 -0.56 1.35 11.93
N GLN A 198 -0.97 1.55 13.19
CA GLN A 198 -0.83 0.54 14.23
C GLN A 198 -1.99 -0.48 14.20
N CYS A 199 -1.69 -1.73 13.83
CA CYS A 199 -2.63 -2.82 14.08
C CYS A 199 -2.75 -3.10 15.59
N VAL A 200 -3.98 -3.09 16.10
CA VAL A 200 -4.32 -3.42 17.51
C VAL A 200 -5.10 -4.73 17.66
N ARG A 201 -5.50 -5.36 16.54
CA ARG A 201 -6.16 -6.67 16.44
C ARG A 201 -5.74 -7.35 15.12
N PRO A 202 -5.88 -8.68 14.99
CA PRO A 202 -5.79 -9.36 13.69
C PRO A 202 -6.84 -8.85 12.70
N PHE A 203 -6.54 -8.91 11.40
CA PHE A 203 -7.48 -8.50 10.34
C PHE A 203 -8.69 -9.43 10.25
N PHE A 204 -8.46 -10.74 10.35
CA PHE A 204 -9.48 -11.78 10.27
C PHE A 204 -9.78 -12.34 11.67
N PRO A 205 -11.03 -12.78 11.96
CA PRO A 205 -12.15 -12.96 11.03
C PRO A 205 -12.91 -11.68 10.66
N ALA A 206 -12.62 -10.55 11.32
CA ALA A 206 -13.40 -9.30 11.21
C ALA A 206 -13.56 -8.79 9.76
N LEU A 207 -12.53 -8.95 8.93
CA LEU A 207 -12.52 -8.49 7.53
C LEU A 207 -12.67 -9.63 6.49
N GLU A 208 -12.81 -10.90 6.91
CA GLU A 208 -12.69 -12.07 6.02
C GLU A 208 -13.86 -12.22 5.01
N ASN A 209 -15.03 -11.67 5.35
CA ASN A 209 -16.24 -11.81 4.52
C ASN A 209 -16.40 -10.72 3.45
N PHE A 210 -15.54 -9.69 3.42
CA PHE A 210 -15.65 -8.61 2.43
C PHE A 210 -15.06 -8.99 1.06
N ASN A 211 -15.66 -8.47 -0.01
CA ASN A 211 -15.03 -8.38 -1.33
C ASN A 211 -14.12 -7.14 -1.44
N SER A 212 -14.43 -6.06 -0.72
CA SER A 212 -13.60 -4.86 -0.56
C SER A 212 -14.08 -4.03 0.63
N PHE A 213 -13.17 -3.21 1.18
CA PHE A 213 -13.51 -2.20 2.19
C PHE A 213 -12.64 -0.94 2.05
N LEU A 214 -13.12 0.17 2.61
CA LEU A 214 -12.41 1.45 2.75
C LEU A 214 -12.58 1.98 4.17
N ASP A 215 -11.57 2.68 4.69
CA ASP A 215 -11.66 3.41 5.95
C ASP A 215 -12.47 4.71 5.84
N GLN A 216 -13.02 5.18 6.96
CA GLN A 216 -13.69 6.47 7.07
C GLN A 216 -13.02 7.31 8.17
N GLU A 217 -12.69 8.56 7.85
CA GLU A 217 -12.20 9.52 8.84
C GLU A 217 -13.27 9.76 9.94
N ARG A 218 -12.82 10.12 11.15
CA ARG A 218 -13.72 10.57 12.23
C ARG A 218 -14.60 11.70 11.71
N ILE A 219 -15.92 11.58 11.90
CA ILE A 219 -16.90 12.54 11.38
C ILE A 219 -16.64 13.95 11.95
N GLU A 220 -16.24 14.05 13.21
CA GLU A 220 -15.88 15.30 13.88
C GLU A 220 -14.65 15.94 13.23
N GLN A 221 -13.63 15.14 12.92
CA GLN A 221 -12.40 15.58 12.28
C GLN A 221 -12.68 16.08 10.86
N THR A 222 -13.40 15.28 10.06
CA THR A 222 -13.83 15.68 8.72
C THR A 222 -14.64 16.98 8.74
N ASN A 223 -15.59 17.10 9.67
CA ASN A 223 -16.48 18.25 9.72
C ASN A 223 -15.74 19.53 10.13
N ILE A 224 -14.82 19.44 11.09
CA ILE A 224 -14.02 20.58 11.57
C ILE A 224 -13.00 21.05 10.52
N PHE A 225 -12.27 20.14 9.87
CA PHE A 225 -11.20 20.52 8.94
C PHE A 225 -11.68 20.77 7.50
N TRP A 226 -12.72 20.07 7.03
CA TRP A 226 -13.15 20.10 5.62
C TRP A 226 -14.59 20.59 5.42
N GLY A 227 -15.39 20.70 6.49
CA GLY A 227 -16.82 21.04 6.40
C GLY A 227 -17.67 19.93 5.74
N TRP A 228 -17.12 18.73 5.56
CA TRP A 228 -17.82 17.62 4.90
C TRP A 228 -18.58 16.75 5.93
N PRO A 229 -19.59 15.96 5.48
CA PRO A 229 -20.30 15.03 6.36
C PRO A 229 -19.54 13.72 6.61
N PHE A 230 -18.64 13.33 5.70
CA PHE A 230 -17.72 12.20 5.83
C PHE A 230 -16.59 12.31 4.80
N SER A 231 -15.44 11.70 5.12
CA SER A 231 -14.27 11.54 4.25
C SER A 231 -13.87 10.07 4.23
N VAL A 232 -13.59 9.54 3.04
CA VAL A 232 -13.11 8.17 2.81
C VAL A 232 -11.60 8.21 2.78
N MET A 233 -10.96 7.46 3.68
CA MET A 233 -9.51 7.47 3.85
C MET A 233 -8.83 6.39 3.03
N ASN A 234 -7.69 6.73 2.46
CA ASN A 234 -6.87 5.84 1.64
C ASN A 234 -5.74 5.16 2.45
N SER A 235 -5.66 5.43 3.76
CA SER A 235 -4.63 4.91 4.68
C SER A 235 -4.85 3.46 5.12
N ALA A 236 -6.09 2.96 5.09
CA ALA A 236 -6.42 1.57 5.32
C ALA A 236 -7.55 1.13 4.36
N MET A 237 -7.26 0.18 3.49
CA MET A 237 -8.18 -0.28 2.43
C MET A 237 -7.98 -1.76 2.14
N GLY A 238 -9.02 -2.46 1.69
CA GLY A 238 -8.94 -3.87 1.31
C GLY A 238 -9.70 -4.19 0.03
N SER A 239 -9.21 -5.17 -0.73
CA SER A 239 -9.81 -5.56 -2.01
C SER A 239 -9.57 -7.03 -2.34
N ALA A 240 -10.53 -7.64 -3.04
CA ALA A 240 -10.27 -8.79 -3.90
C ALA A 240 -9.63 -8.32 -5.23
N PRO A 241 -8.90 -9.19 -5.96
CA PRO A 241 -8.30 -8.83 -7.25
C PRO A 241 -9.34 -8.40 -8.29
N GLY A 242 -9.01 -7.39 -9.09
CA GLY A 242 -9.83 -6.88 -10.19
C GLY A 242 -11.06 -6.05 -9.79
N HIS A 243 -11.21 -5.70 -8.51
CA HIS A 243 -12.46 -5.11 -8.00
C HIS A 243 -12.81 -3.76 -8.68
N PRO A 244 -14.00 -3.64 -9.31
CA PRO A 244 -14.33 -2.53 -10.22
C PRO A 244 -14.19 -1.13 -9.59
N PHE A 245 -14.55 -0.96 -8.31
CA PHE A 245 -14.34 0.30 -7.59
C PHE A 245 -12.90 0.84 -7.72
N PHE A 246 -11.88 0.00 -7.52
CA PHE A 246 -10.48 0.43 -7.58
C PHE A 246 -10.04 0.76 -9.02
N ARG A 247 -10.65 0.12 -10.03
CA ARG A 247 -10.47 0.54 -11.44
C ARG A 247 -11.02 1.94 -11.67
N GLU A 248 -12.18 2.29 -11.13
CA GLU A 248 -12.70 3.66 -11.26
C GLU A 248 -11.85 4.71 -10.55
N VAL A 249 -11.25 4.40 -9.39
CA VAL A 249 -10.28 5.31 -8.75
C VAL A 249 -9.04 5.53 -9.64
N ILE A 250 -8.51 4.46 -10.25
CA ILE A 250 -7.39 4.55 -11.20
C ILE A 250 -7.78 5.34 -12.46
N ASN A 251 -9.00 5.14 -12.97
CA ASN A 251 -9.53 5.87 -14.11
C ASN A 251 -9.68 7.38 -13.82
N GLU A 252 -10.24 7.76 -12.67
CA GLU A 252 -10.38 9.17 -12.29
C GLU A 252 -9.00 9.82 -12.09
N MET A 253 -8.05 9.16 -11.41
CA MET A 253 -6.67 9.65 -11.28
C MET A 253 -5.99 9.89 -12.63
N LEU A 254 -6.26 9.03 -13.62
CA LEU A 254 -5.69 9.12 -14.97
C LEU A 254 -6.22 10.34 -15.74
N HIS A 255 -7.54 10.56 -15.68
CA HIS A 255 -8.19 11.65 -16.43
C HIS A 255 -8.06 13.02 -15.75
N LYS A 256 -7.81 13.08 -14.43
CA LYS A 256 -7.64 14.35 -13.71
C LYS A 256 -6.44 15.12 -14.25
N SER A 257 -6.66 16.34 -14.76
CA SER A 257 -5.60 17.14 -15.38
C SER A 257 -4.58 17.66 -14.36
N GLN A 258 -5.04 18.04 -13.17
CA GLN A 258 -4.21 18.61 -12.11
C GLN A 258 -3.21 17.60 -11.51
N ILE A 259 -2.11 18.12 -10.96
CA ILE A 259 -1.01 17.41 -10.26
C ILE A 259 -0.45 18.34 -9.16
N GLY A 260 0.41 17.83 -8.27
CA GLY A 260 1.05 18.59 -7.20
C GLY A 260 0.13 18.86 -6.00
N ASN A 261 -0.89 18.04 -5.78
CA ASN A 261 -1.81 18.17 -4.65
C ASN A 261 -2.45 16.81 -4.30
N ALA A 262 -1.65 15.90 -3.71
CA ALA A 262 -2.04 14.52 -3.41
C ALA A 262 -3.46 14.39 -2.88
N PHE A 263 -3.83 15.11 -1.81
CA PHE A 263 -5.17 15.09 -1.22
C PHE A 263 -6.32 15.23 -2.25
N ALA A 264 -6.15 16.06 -3.27
CA ALA A 264 -7.14 16.35 -4.31
C ALA A 264 -6.99 15.52 -5.60
N THR A 265 -5.81 14.95 -5.86
CA THR A 265 -5.49 14.22 -7.10
C THR A 265 -5.48 12.71 -6.96
N THR A 266 -5.08 12.21 -5.79
CA THR A 266 -4.81 10.78 -5.53
C THR A 266 -5.30 10.33 -4.15
N GLY A 267 -5.42 11.24 -3.18
CA GLY A 267 -5.74 10.96 -1.78
C GLY A 267 -7.24 11.01 -1.41
N PRO A 268 -7.57 11.31 -0.15
CA PRO A 268 -8.93 11.18 0.38
C PRO A 268 -10.03 11.94 -0.38
N ALA A 269 -9.76 13.11 -0.98
CA ALA A 269 -10.81 13.89 -1.65
C ALA A 269 -11.28 13.23 -2.96
N ILE A 270 -10.35 12.73 -3.79
CA ILE A 270 -10.69 11.97 -5.00
C ILE A 270 -11.32 10.62 -4.62
N LEU A 271 -10.81 9.93 -3.60
CA LEU A 271 -11.38 8.66 -3.16
C LEU A 271 -12.83 8.85 -2.67
N THR A 272 -13.08 9.91 -1.91
CA THR A 272 -14.42 10.32 -1.45
C THR A 272 -15.34 10.70 -2.61
N GLN A 273 -14.82 11.38 -3.64
CA GLN A 273 -15.56 11.73 -4.85
C GLN A 273 -16.00 10.47 -5.61
N VAL A 274 -15.06 9.57 -5.91
CA VAL A 274 -15.32 8.31 -6.64
C VAL A 274 -16.23 7.40 -5.83
N TYR A 275 -16.06 7.29 -4.51
CA TYR A 275 -16.98 6.54 -3.64
C TYR A 275 -18.42 7.06 -3.71
N LYS A 276 -18.63 8.39 -3.66
CA LYS A 276 -19.96 9.01 -3.80
C LYS A 276 -20.58 8.73 -5.17
N GLN A 277 -19.80 8.81 -6.25
CA GLN A 277 -20.25 8.50 -7.61
C GLN A 277 -20.59 7.01 -7.77
N TYR A 278 -19.70 6.13 -7.33
CA TYR A 278 -19.81 4.68 -7.45
C TYR A 278 -20.97 4.12 -6.62
N THR A 279 -21.21 4.61 -5.41
CA THR A 279 -22.33 4.14 -4.58
C THR A 279 -23.69 4.68 -5.03
N ALA A 280 -23.75 5.89 -5.60
CA ALA A 280 -25.00 6.48 -6.09
C ALA A 280 -25.68 5.64 -7.19
N VAL A 281 -24.90 4.96 -8.04
CA VAL A 281 -25.41 4.09 -9.12
C VAL A 281 -25.82 2.68 -8.67
N LYS A 282 -25.72 2.36 -7.38
CA LYS A 282 -26.08 1.05 -6.76
C LYS A 282 -25.50 -0.16 -7.53
N PRO A 283 -24.15 -0.27 -7.59
CA PRO A 283 -23.46 -1.25 -8.42
C PRO A 283 -23.69 -2.67 -7.90
N ALA A 284 -23.72 -3.65 -8.82
CA ALA A 284 -23.85 -5.07 -8.49
C ALA A 284 -22.68 -5.61 -7.63
N VAL A 285 -21.56 -4.87 -7.57
CA VAL A 285 -20.40 -5.14 -6.72
C VAL A 285 -20.19 -3.95 -5.78
N PRO A 286 -20.76 -3.96 -4.55
CA PRO A 286 -20.58 -2.88 -3.61
C PRO A 286 -19.15 -2.85 -3.04
N VAL A 287 -18.75 -1.69 -2.52
CA VAL A 287 -17.57 -1.52 -1.65
C VAL A 287 -18.06 -1.06 -0.28
N THR A 288 -17.57 -1.68 0.79
CA THR A 288 -17.98 -1.33 2.16
C THR A 288 -17.15 -0.18 2.69
N LEU A 289 -17.79 0.95 3.02
CA LEU A 289 -17.19 1.94 3.90
C LEU A 289 -17.31 1.45 5.35
N LEU A 290 -16.21 1.41 6.08
CA LEU A 290 -16.18 0.99 7.48
C LEU A 290 -16.61 2.14 8.41
N GLU A 291 -17.19 1.81 9.56
CA GLU A 291 -17.42 2.78 10.62
C GLU A 291 -16.08 3.36 11.12
N PRO A 292 -15.96 4.67 11.40
CA PRO A 292 -14.69 5.30 11.78
C PRO A 292 -13.99 4.65 12.98
N ASN A 293 -14.72 4.00 13.88
CA ASN A 293 -14.15 3.34 15.05
C ASN A 293 -13.38 2.04 14.73
N VAL A 294 -13.38 1.56 13.47
CA VAL A 294 -12.69 0.34 13.07
C VAL A 294 -11.19 0.57 12.88
N MET A 295 -10.78 1.55 12.05
CA MET A 295 -9.36 1.90 11.85
C MET A 295 -8.95 3.19 12.57
N SER A 296 -9.91 4.08 12.90
CA SER A 296 -9.72 5.22 13.81
C SER A 296 -10.46 5.01 15.15
N PRO A 297 -10.15 3.95 15.95
CA PRO A 297 -10.74 3.76 17.28
C PRO A 297 -10.47 4.97 18.18
N LEU A 298 -11.37 5.27 19.11
CA LEU A 298 -11.21 6.42 20.03
C LEU A 298 -9.92 6.28 20.86
N MET A 299 -9.24 7.42 21.08
CA MET A 299 -8.08 7.51 21.97
C MET A 299 -8.50 7.07 23.39
N ASP A 300 -7.78 6.12 23.97
CA ASP A 300 -8.04 5.66 25.34
C ASP A 300 -7.82 6.80 26.34
N GLY A 301 -8.91 7.30 26.95
CA GLY A 301 -8.86 8.41 27.90
C GLY A 301 -8.07 8.12 29.19
N ASN A 302 -7.74 6.86 29.46
CA ASN A 302 -6.93 6.47 30.63
C ASN A 302 -5.42 6.61 30.39
N LYS A 303 -4.98 6.73 29.14
CA LYS A 303 -3.56 6.79 28.77
C LYS A 303 -3.09 8.24 28.60
N ASN A 304 -1.95 8.58 29.18
CA ASN A 304 -1.45 9.96 29.24
C ASN A 304 -0.83 10.42 27.90
N TRP A 305 -1.68 10.76 26.92
CA TRP A 305 -1.24 11.21 25.60
C TRP A 305 -0.40 12.50 25.65
N ARG A 306 -0.59 13.35 26.67
CA ARG A 306 0.19 14.58 26.84
C ARG A 306 1.69 14.32 27.10
N SER A 307 2.04 13.17 27.67
CA SER A 307 3.45 12.75 27.85
C SER A 307 3.93 11.79 26.75
N MET A 308 3.23 11.70 25.62
CA MET A 308 3.65 10.97 24.41
C MET A 308 3.78 11.88 23.18
N CYS A 309 3.39 13.15 23.30
CA CYS A 309 3.37 14.14 22.21
C CYS A 309 4.23 15.36 22.53
N GLY A 310 5.30 15.18 23.31
CA GLY A 310 6.26 16.20 23.75
C GLY A 310 7.55 15.55 24.24
#